data_AF-A0A7V3M371-F1
#
_entry.id   AF-A0A7V3M371-F1
#
_cell.length_a   1.000
_cell.length_b   1.000
_cell.length_c   1.000
_cell.angle_alpha   90.00
_cell.angle_beta   90.00
_cell.angle_gamma   90.00
#
_symmetry.space_group_name_H-M   'P 1'
#
loop_
_entity.id
_entity.type
_entity.pdbx_description
1 polymer ?
#
loop_
_entity_poly.entity_id
_entity_poly.type
_entity_poly.pdbx_seq_one_letter_code
_entity_poly.pdbx_strand_id
1 'polypeptide(L)'
;MKDLLPARRRIYYGKLLLGKPTLVALRDLPACVAWFKRETPAWHRVAFASGRMSRAAHAILEALSAEHPLYTPDLRRAAGLADPGETRVFERAIAELQQGLWIVKTEERYEPSFAYRWDLFESRYPRAAAEAERIALPEALARLTGRLLDTLLWSTERELARLLRPTAEELEGILGGLEARGRLLRGVRIPGLPPRLLLSRRALEALRPGGRRS
;
A
#
# COMPACT_ATOMS: atom_id res chain seq x y z
N MET A 1 12.27 14.60 9.47
CA MET A 1 10.93 15.16 9.16
C MET A 1 9.97 14.14 8.54
N LYS A 2 10.43 13.11 7.81
CA LYS A 2 9.58 12.04 7.27
C LYS A 2 9.06 11.06 8.36
N ASP A 3 9.75 10.93 9.49
CA ASP A 3 9.49 9.88 10.51
C ASP A 3 8.51 10.31 11.61
N LEU A 4 8.26 11.63 11.74
CA LEU A 4 7.29 12.17 12.71
C LEU A 4 5.84 11.94 12.27
N LEU A 5 5.58 11.77 10.96
CA LEU A 5 4.22 11.64 10.43
C LEU A 5 3.62 10.23 10.65
N PRO A 6 4.36 9.11 10.47
CA PRO A 6 3.88 7.77 10.84
C PRO A 6 3.73 7.60 12.35
N ALA A 7 4.68 8.14 13.14
CA ALA A 7 4.64 8.08 14.61
C ALA A 7 3.40 8.80 15.17
N ARG A 8 3.04 9.97 14.59
CA ARG A 8 1.83 10.76 14.95
C ARG A 8 0.52 10.26 14.32
N ARG A 9 0.49 9.07 13.71
CA ARG A 9 -0.70 8.52 13.02
C ARG A 9 -1.30 9.49 12.00
N ARG A 10 -0.48 10.17 11.20
CA ARG A 10 -1.00 11.07 10.14
C ARG A 10 -0.96 10.42 8.76
N ILE A 11 -0.13 9.40 8.60
CA ILE A 11 0.04 8.62 7.38
C ILE A 11 0.37 7.17 7.74
N TYR A 12 0.00 6.25 6.85
CA TYR A 12 0.56 4.90 6.82
C TYR A 12 1.86 4.91 6.01
N TYR A 13 2.90 4.25 6.52
CA TYR A 13 4.17 4.04 5.81
C TYR A 13 4.51 2.56 5.78
N GLY A 14 4.64 2.00 4.58
CA GLY A 14 4.95 0.59 4.38
C GLY A 14 5.20 0.25 2.91
N LYS A 15 5.57 -0.99 2.63
CA LYS A 15 5.87 -1.47 1.28
C LYS A 15 4.62 -1.94 0.53
N LEU A 16 3.66 -1.04 0.28
CA LEU A 16 2.39 -1.42 -0.34
C LEU A 16 2.48 -1.63 -1.86
N LEU A 17 3.09 -0.68 -2.58
CA LEU A 17 3.15 -0.72 -4.04
C LEU A 17 4.47 -1.34 -4.51
N LEU A 18 4.41 -2.52 -5.12
CA LEU A 18 5.57 -3.22 -5.70
C LEU A 18 6.74 -3.43 -4.73
N GLY A 19 6.44 -3.60 -3.44
CA GLY A 19 7.47 -3.74 -2.40
C GLY A 19 8.28 -2.47 -2.14
N LYS A 20 7.88 -1.32 -2.71
CA LYS A 20 8.56 -0.03 -2.55
C LYS A 20 7.99 0.74 -1.36
N PRO A 21 8.82 1.49 -0.60
CA PRO A 21 8.32 2.35 0.45
C PRO A 21 7.25 3.31 -0.06
N THR A 22 6.06 3.26 0.55
CA THR A 22 4.87 3.98 0.12
C THR A 22 4.29 4.75 1.31
N LEU A 23 3.95 6.03 1.10
CA LEU A 23 3.21 6.85 2.05
C LEU A 23 1.75 6.91 1.60
N VAL A 24 0.83 6.55 2.50
CA VAL A 24 -0.61 6.58 2.25
C VAL A 24 -1.27 7.52 3.26
N ALA A 25 -2.05 8.48 2.79
CA ALA A 25 -2.86 9.31 3.67
C ALA A 25 -3.94 8.46 4.34
N LEU A 26 -4.20 8.67 5.64
CA LEU A 26 -5.11 7.78 6.38
C LEU A 26 -6.54 7.71 5.81
N ARG A 27 -7.02 8.78 5.17
CA ARG A 27 -8.33 8.79 4.49
C ARG A 27 -8.40 7.82 3.30
N ASP A 28 -7.26 7.50 2.69
CA ASP A 28 -7.17 6.61 1.52
C ASP A 28 -6.84 5.17 1.96
N LEU A 29 -6.45 4.97 3.23
CA LEU A 29 -6.05 3.67 3.78
C LEU A 29 -7.17 2.61 3.74
N PRO A 30 -8.45 2.91 4.04
CA PRO A 30 -9.52 1.92 3.92
C PRO A 30 -9.65 1.34 2.50
N ALA A 31 -9.50 2.19 1.46
CA ALA A 31 -9.52 1.72 0.07
C ALA A 31 -8.31 0.83 -0.25
N CYS A 32 -7.13 1.15 0.31
CA CYS A 32 -5.96 0.27 0.20
C CYS A 32 -6.23 -1.09 0.85
N VAL A 33 -6.80 -1.12 2.05
CA VAL A 33 -7.13 -2.37 2.75
C VAL A 33 -8.12 -3.20 1.94
N ALA A 34 -9.24 -2.60 1.52
CA ALA A 34 -10.26 -3.28 0.73
C ALA A 34 -9.69 -3.89 -0.56
N TRP A 35 -8.84 -3.14 -1.27
CA TRP A 35 -8.31 -3.56 -2.55
C TRP A 35 -7.15 -4.56 -2.46
N PHE A 36 -6.16 -4.30 -1.59
CA PHE A 36 -4.95 -5.12 -1.50
C PHE A 36 -5.14 -6.37 -0.63
N LYS A 37 -6.11 -6.39 0.29
CA LYS A 37 -6.46 -7.60 1.06
C LYS A 37 -7.57 -8.45 0.42
N ARG A 38 -8.12 -8.07 -0.75
CA ARG A 38 -9.28 -8.77 -1.38
C ARG A 38 -9.08 -10.29 -1.60
N GLU A 39 -7.84 -10.71 -1.84
CA GLU A 39 -7.45 -12.13 -2.04
C GLU A 39 -6.72 -12.71 -0.81
N THR A 40 -6.55 -11.90 0.24
CA THR A 40 -5.86 -12.30 1.47
C THR A 40 -6.86 -12.96 2.42
N PRO A 41 -6.63 -14.22 2.85
CA PRO A 41 -7.48 -14.86 3.85
C PRO A 41 -7.53 -14.05 5.14
N ALA A 42 -8.68 -14.07 5.85
CA ALA A 42 -8.82 -13.36 7.12
C ALA A 42 -7.82 -13.83 8.19
N TRP A 43 -7.51 -15.14 8.21
CA TRP A 43 -6.62 -15.75 9.18
C TRP A 43 -5.29 -16.13 8.55
N HIS A 44 -4.18 -15.70 9.15
CA HIS A 44 -2.84 -15.97 8.62
C HIS A 44 -2.51 -17.47 8.54
N ARG A 45 -3.07 -18.29 9.44
CA ARG A 45 -2.94 -19.76 9.38
C ARG A 45 -3.54 -20.34 8.10
N VAL A 46 -4.66 -19.79 7.62
CA VAL A 46 -5.27 -20.19 6.35
C VAL A 46 -4.40 -19.76 5.18
N ALA A 47 -3.86 -18.53 5.21
CA ALA A 47 -2.93 -18.06 4.18
C ALA A 47 -1.68 -18.94 4.07
N PHE A 48 -1.13 -19.36 5.21
CA PHE A 48 0.01 -20.28 5.26
C PHE A 48 -0.35 -21.68 4.75
N ALA A 49 -1.44 -22.27 5.25
CA ALA A 49 -1.90 -23.60 4.82
C ALA A 49 -2.22 -23.66 3.31
N SER A 50 -2.69 -22.55 2.72
CA SER A 50 -2.96 -22.44 1.29
C SER A 50 -1.74 -22.07 0.44
N GLY A 51 -0.53 -22.01 1.01
CA GLY A 51 0.71 -21.65 0.30
C GLY A 51 0.79 -20.19 -0.15
N ARG A 52 -0.07 -19.30 0.37
CA ARG A 52 -0.11 -17.86 0.05
C ARG A 52 0.77 -17.02 0.98
N MET A 53 1.37 -17.63 2.00
CA MET A 53 2.25 -16.99 2.97
C MET A 53 3.49 -17.85 3.17
N SER A 54 4.66 -17.22 3.23
CA SER A 54 5.92 -17.92 3.49
C SER A 54 6.00 -18.39 4.95
N ARG A 55 6.80 -19.44 5.21
CA ARG A 55 7.05 -19.94 6.57
C ARG A 55 7.60 -18.84 7.49
N ALA A 56 8.53 -18.02 6.99
CA ALA A 56 9.11 -16.92 7.77
C ALA A 56 8.08 -15.83 8.07
N ALA A 57 7.22 -15.46 7.11
CA ALA A 57 6.13 -14.51 7.34
C ALA A 57 5.13 -15.06 8.37
N HIS A 58 4.77 -16.34 8.28
CA HIS A 58 3.89 -16.99 9.24
C HIS A 58 4.49 -17.01 10.65
N ALA A 59 5.78 -17.33 10.80
CA ALA A 59 6.47 -17.32 12.10
C ALA A 59 6.51 -15.93 12.73
N ILE A 60 6.76 -14.88 11.93
CA ILE A 60 6.70 -13.49 12.38
C ILE A 60 5.28 -13.12 12.86
N LEU A 61 4.24 -13.56 12.15
CA LEU A 61 2.87 -13.31 12.57
C LEU A 61 2.46 -14.08 13.82
N GLU A 62 2.84 -15.36 13.97
CA GLU A 62 2.61 -16.09 15.22
C GLU A 62 3.28 -15.38 16.40
N ALA A 63 4.51 -14.87 16.23
CA ALA A 63 5.20 -14.10 17.26
C ALA A 63 4.44 -12.81 17.63
N LEU A 64 3.98 -12.03 16.64
CA LEU A 64 3.20 -10.80 16.89
C LEU A 64 1.79 -11.07 17.42
N SER A 65 1.18 -12.19 17.05
CA SER A 65 -0.11 -12.61 17.59
C SER A 65 -0.01 -13.01 19.07
N ALA A 66 1.14 -13.55 19.50
CA ALA A 66 1.41 -13.86 20.89
C ALA A 66 1.74 -12.61 21.72
N GLU A 67 2.58 -11.72 21.18
CA GLU A 67 2.99 -10.48 21.83
C GLU A 67 3.21 -9.38 20.79
N HIS A 68 2.48 -8.27 20.92
CA HIS A 68 2.72 -7.07 20.12
C HIS A 68 2.54 -5.80 20.96
N PRO A 69 3.27 -4.71 20.62
CA PRO A 69 4.26 -4.60 19.56
C PRO A 69 5.65 -5.12 19.96
N LEU A 70 6.47 -5.55 18.98
CA LEU A 70 7.85 -6.02 19.20
C LEU A 70 8.88 -5.19 18.44
N TYR A 71 10.06 -5.00 19.02
CA TYR A 71 11.21 -4.44 18.31
C TYR A 71 11.88 -5.51 17.43
N THR A 72 12.54 -5.12 16.34
CA THR A 72 13.20 -6.05 15.40
C THR A 72 14.05 -7.14 16.08
N PRO A 73 14.91 -6.85 17.07
CA PRO A 73 15.71 -7.90 17.72
C PRO A 73 14.83 -8.94 18.44
N ASP A 74 13.80 -8.50 19.15
CA ASP A 74 12.89 -9.38 19.90
C ASP A 74 12.01 -10.19 18.94
N LEU A 75 11.51 -9.54 17.89
CA LEU A 75 10.73 -10.19 16.84
C LEU A 75 11.55 -11.26 16.11
N ARG A 76 12.82 -10.98 15.80
CA ARG A 76 13.72 -11.97 15.18
C ARG A 76 13.93 -13.17 16.10
N ARG A 77 14.13 -12.96 17.41
CA ARG A 77 14.25 -14.06 18.38
C ARG A 77 12.96 -14.89 18.47
N ALA A 78 11.82 -14.23 18.65
CA ALA A 78 10.52 -14.89 18.77
C ALA A 78 10.14 -15.68 17.50
N ALA A 79 10.51 -15.18 16.32
CA ALA A 79 10.25 -15.85 15.04
C ALA A 79 11.29 -16.93 14.67
N GLY A 80 12.32 -17.17 15.50
CA GLY A 80 13.40 -18.12 15.18
C GLY A 80 14.32 -17.65 14.04
N LEU A 81 14.42 -16.34 13.83
CA LEU A 81 15.19 -15.67 12.77
C LEU A 81 16.31 -14.79 13.35
N ALA A 82 16.83 -15.11 14.54
CA ALA A 82 17.86 -14.31 15.22
C ALA A 82 19.23 -14.38 14.54
N ASP A 83 19.52 -15.46 13.81
CA ASP A 83 20.79 -15.68 13.14
C ASP A 83 21.07 -14.57 12.08
N PRO A 84 22.30 -14.04 11.97
CA PRO A 84 22.67 -13.08 10.94
C PRO A 84 22.43 -13.57 9.50
N GLY A 85 22.61 -14.86 9.23
CA GLY A 85 22.31 -15.51 7.94
C GLY A 85 20.84 -15.41 7.52
N GLU A 86 19.93 -15.27 8.49
CA GLU A 86 18.49 -15.12 8.26
C GLU A 86 18.06 -13.68 7.92
N THR A 87 19.00 -12.74 7.78
CA THR A 87 18.67 -11.32 7.54
C THR A 87 17.83 -11.12 6.28
N ARG A 88 18.25 -11.72 5.16
CA ARG A 88 17.51 -11.62 3.89
C ARG A 88 16.15 -12.31 3.95
N VAL A 89 16.04 -13.39 4.71
CA VAL A 89 14.76 -14.11 4.91
C VAL A 89 13.80 -13.23 5.70
N PHE A 90 14.26 -12.66 6.81
CA PHE A 90 13.49 -11.73 7.63
C PHE A 90 13.03 -10.50 6.84
N GLU A 91 13.92 -9.85 6.08
CA GLU A 91 13.56 -8.67 5.29
C GLU A 91 12.51 -8.95 4.21
N ARG A 92 12.62 -10.12 3.54
CA ARG A 92 11.61 -10.57 2.57
C ARG A 92 10.27 -10.84 3.25
N ALA A 93 10.28 -11.53 4.39
CA ALA A 93 9.07 -11.81 5.16
C ALA A 93 8.38 -10.53 5.66
N ILE A 94 9.15 -9.55 6.16
CA ILE A 94 8.62 -8.23 6.52
C ILE A 94 8.01 -7.52 5.30
N ALA A 95 8.67 -7.56 4.15
CA ALA A 95 8.15 -6.95 2.93
C ALA A 95 6.87 -7.63 2.42
N GLU A 96 6.79 -8.97 2.53
CA GLU A 96 5.59 -9.76 2.23
C GLU A 96 4.43 -9.37 3.15
N LEU A 97 4.67 -9.34 4.47
CA LEU A 97 3.66 -8.99 5.46
C LEU A 97 3.17 -7.53 5.34
N GLN A 98 4.06 -6.60 4.98
CA GLN A 98 3.66 -5.21 4.70
C GLN A 98 2.82 -5.08 3.42
N GLN A 99 3.13 -5.86 2.38
CA GLN A 99 2.35 -5.87 1.14
C GLN A 99 0.94 -6.41 1.38
N GLY A 100 0.81 -7.45 2.22
CA GLY A 100 -0.48 -8.02 2.62
C GLY A 100 -1.22 -7.25 3.72
N LEU A 101 -0.69 -6.09 4.15
CA LEU A 101 -1.27 -5.29 5.24
C LEU A 101 -1.56 -6.12 6.51
N TRP A 102 -0.62 -7.01 6.84
CA TRP A 102 -0.65 -7.83 8.04
C TRP A 102 0.01 -7.12 9.23
N ILE A 103 1.12 -6.45 8.96
CA ILE A 103 1.92 -5.74 9.96
C ILE A 103 2.16 -4.31 9.54
N VAL A 104 2.57 -3.48 10.49
CA VAL A 104 3.03 -2.12 10.22
C VAL A 104 4.21 -1.74 11.10
N LYS A 105 5.11 -0.95 10.54
CA LYS A 105 6.17 -0.29 11.30
C LYS A 105 5.58 0.90 12.06
N THR A 106 5.68 0.91 13.38
CA THR A 106 5.09 1.96 14.23
C THR A 106 6.10 2.97 14.75
N GLU A 107 7.38 2.60 14.86
CA GLU A 107 8.43 3.43 15.43
C GLU A 107 9.81 3.05 14.88
N GLU A 108 10.73 4.02 14.92
CA GLU A 108 12.16 3.81 14.78
C GLU A 108 12.82 4.31 16.06
N ARG A 109 13.42 3.40 16.83
CA ARG A 109 14.22 3.73 18.00
C ARG A 109 15.67 3.85 17.55
N TYR A 110 16.36 4.91 17.99
CA TYR A 110 17.76 5.16 17.65
C TYR A 110 18.73 4.85 18.80
N GLU A 111 18.25 4.90 20.05
CA GLU A 111 19.06 4.68 21.25
C GLU A 111 18.46 3.57 22.14
N PRO A 112 19.27 2.71 22.79
CA PRO A 112 20.73 2.65 22.71
C PRO A 112 21.25 2.03 21.39
N SER A 113 20.34 1.48 20.58
CA SER A 113 20.65 0.95 19.25
C SER A 113 19.45 1.10 18.32
N PHE A 114 19.74 1.16 17.01
CA PHE A 114 18.73 1.30 16.00
C PHE A 114 17.82 0.07 15.91
N ALA A 115 16.52 0.24 16.09
CA ALA A 115 15.53 -0.82 15.96
C ALA A 115 14.19 -0.29 15.48
N TYR A 116 13.55 -1.04 14.57
CA TYR A 116 12.16 -0.78 14.21
C TYR A 116 11.22 -1.45 15.22
N ARG A 117 10.09 -0.80 15.50
CA ARG A 117 8.97 -1.42 16.22
C ARG A 117 7.89 -1.85 15.24
N TRP A 118 7.44 -3.09 15.39
CA TRP A 118 6.45 -3.75 14.54
C TRP A 118 5.19 -4.05 15.35
N ASP A 119 4.05 -3.83 14.73
CA ASP A 119 2.73 -4.06 15.31
C ASP A 119 1.83 -4.72 14.27
N LEU A 120 0.73 -5.34 14.73
CA LEU A 120 -0.31 -5.85 13.84
C LEU A 120 -1.03 -4.66 13.18
N PHE A 121 -1.29 -4.77 11.88
CA PHE A 121 -1.96 -3.71 11.13
C PHE A 121 -3.34 -3.39 11.71
N GLU A 122 -4.12 -4.43 12.03
CA GLU A 122 -5.49 -4.30 12.53
C GLU A 122 -5.54 -3.73 13.96
N SER A 123 -4.56 -4.06 14.80
CA SER A 123 -4.39 -3.42 16.11
C SER A 123 -4.05 -1.94 15.99
N ARG A 124 -3.22 -1.55 15.01
CA ARG A 124 -2.82 -0.16 14.81
C ARG A 124 -3.87 0.70 14.11
N TYR A 125 -4.61 0.13 13.15
CA TYR A 125 -5.60 0.83 12.32
C TYR A 125 -6.97 0.12 12.29
N PRO A 126 -7.61 -0.13 13.45
CA PRO A 126 -8.86 -0.89 13.51
C PRO A 126 -10.00 -0.21 12.74
N ARG A 127 -10.04 1.13 12.74
CA ARG A 127 -11.02 1.91 11.96
C ARG A 127 -10.85 1.72 10.46
N ALA A 128 -9.61 1.68 9.97
CA ALA A 128 -9.37 1.49 8.53
C ALA A 128 -9.76 0.08 8.09
N ALA A 129 -9.53 -0.94 8.93
CA ALA A 129 -10.00 -2.30 8.68
C ALA A 129 -11.54 -2.38 8.64
N ALA A 130 -12.22 -1.84 9.65
CA ALA A 130 -13.69 -1.85 9.71
C ALA A 130 -14.38 -0.99 8.63
N GLU A 131 -13.74 0.10 8.18
CA GLU A 131 -14.22 0.88 7.03
C GLU A 131 -14.03 0.12 5.71
N ALA A 132 -12.93 -0.62 5.56
CA ALA A 132 -12.64 -1.36 4.34
C ALA A 132 -13.69 -2.43 4.03
N GLU A 133 -14.25 -3.10 5.04
CA GLU A 133 -15.32 -4.09 4.89
C GLU A 133 -16.59 -3.52 4.23
N ARG A 134 -16.78 -2.20 4.29
CA ARG A 134 -17.93 -1.50 3.72
C ARG A 134 -17.68 -0.92 2.34
N ILE A 135 -16.45 -1.04 1.82
CA ILE A 135 -16.06 -0.49 0.52
C ILE A 135 -16.13 -1.59 -0.52
N ALA A 136 -16.97 -1.40 -1.54
CA ALA A 136 -17.02 -2.31 -2.68
C ALA A 136 -15.70 -2.28 -3.48
N LEU A 137 -15.26 -3.41 -4.01
CA LEU A 137 -13.98 -3.49 -4.76
C LEU A 137 -13.89 -2.49 -5.94
N PRO A 138 -14.92 -2.30 -6.78
CA PRO A 138 -14.87 -1.29 -7.83
C PRO A 138 -14.71 0.13 -7.28
N GLU A 139 -15.32 0.42 -6.13
CA GLU A 139 -15.18 1.72 -5.47
C GLU A 139 -13.76 1.92 -4.92
N ALA A 140 -13.19 0.89 -4.28
CA ALA A 140 -11.81 0.93 -3.82
C ALA A 140 -10.84 1.19 -4.99
N LEU A 141 -10.99 0.46 -6.09
CA LEU A 141 -10.15 0.62 -7.28
C LEU A 141 -10.30 2.02 -7.91
N ALA A 142 -11.53 2.55 -7.97
CA ALA A 142 -11.79 3.91 -8.47
C ALA A 142 -11.08 4.97 -7.62
N ARG A 143 -11.19 4.86 -6.28
CA ARG A 143 -10.55 5.78 -5.33
C ARG A 143 -9.02 5.74 -5.47
N LEU A 144 -8.43 4.54 -5.54
CA LEU A 144 -6.98 4.36 -5.67
C LEU A 144 -6.46 4.85 -7.02
N THR A 145 -7.15 4.53 -8.12
CA THR A 145 -6.79 5.00 -9.47
C THR A 145 -6.83 6.52 -9.54
N GLY A 146 -7.91 7.13 -9.05
CA GLY A 146 -8.03 8.59 -8.98
C GLY A 146 -6.93 9.23 -8.13
N ARG A 147 -6.60 8.65 -6.97
CA ARG A 147 -5.53 9.16 -6.10
C ARG A 147 -4.16 9.09 -6.76
N LEU A 148 -3.86 7.99 -7.46
CA LEU A 148 -2.60 7.85 -8.20
C LEU A 148 -2.51 8.87 -9.33
N LEU A 149 -3.55 9.03 -10.14
CA LEU A 149 -3.58 10.02 -11.22
C LEU A 149 -3.45 11.46 -10.69
N ASP A 150 -4.13 11.80 -9.59
CA ASP A 150 -4.02 13.11 -8.94
C ASP A 150 -2.61 13.39 -8.38
N THR A 151 -1.81 12.34 -8.15
CA THR A 151 -0.43 12.41 -7.62
C THR A 151 0.60 12.42 -8.74
N LEU A 152 0.44 11.57 -9.75
CA LEU A 152 1.39 11.41 -10.86
C LEU A 152 1.17 12.42 -11.99
N LEU A 153 0.01 13.08 -12.02
CA LEU A 153 -0.50 13.97 -13.08
C LEU A 153 -0.77 13.25 -14.42
N TRP A 154 0.07 12.29 -14.78
CA TRP A 154 -0.09 11.42 -15.95
C TRP A 154 0.35 9.99 -15.63
N SER A 155 -0.14 9.01 -16.37
CA SER A 155 0.33 7.61 -16.32
C SER A 155 -0.07 6.86 -17.59
N THR A 156 0.16 5.55 -17.61
CA THR A 156 -0.34 4.61 -18.62
C THR A 156 -1.18 3.52 -17.96
N GLU A 157 -2.05 2.88 -18.74
CA GLU A 157 -2.82 1.72 -18.26
C GLU A 157 -1.91 0.61 -17.75
N ARG A 158 -0.77 0.39 -18.42
CA ARG A 158 0.24 -0.59 -18.02
C ARG A 158 0.82 -0.30 -16.63
N GLU A 159 1.11 0.97 -16.33
CA GLU A 159 1.65 1.37 -15.03
C GLU A 159 0.61 1.20 -13.93
N LEU A 160 -0.64 1.63 -14.16
CA LEU A 160 -1.74 1.45 -13.22
C LEU A 160 -2.01 -0.04 -12.97
N ALA A 161 -2.05 -0.85 -14.03
CA ALA A 161 -2.22 -2.29 -13.95
C ALA A 161 -1.10 -2.94 -13.13
N ARG A 162 0.14 -2.50 -13.31
CA ARG A 162 1.29 -3.01 -12.54
C ARG A 162 1.18 -2.65 -11.05
N LEU A 163 0.76 -1.43 -10.73
CA LEU A 163 0.69 -0.93 -9.35
C LEU A 163 -0.50 -1.50 -8.57
N LEU A 164 -1.67 -1.55 -9.21
CA LEU A 164 -2.93 -1.91 -8.55
C LEU A 164 -3.31 -3.38 -8.79
N ARG A 165 -2.80 -4.03 -9.84
CA ARG A 165 -3.14 -5.41 -10.21
C ARG A 165 -4.66 -5.68 -10.36
N PRO A 166 -5.42 -4.83 -11.07
CA PRO A 166 -6.78 -5.15 -11.49
C PRO A 166 -6.77 -6.13 -12.67
N THR A 167 -7.92 -6.71 -12.99
CA THR A 167 -8.15 -7.30 -14.31
C THR A 167 -8.23 -6.20 -15.38
N ALA A 168 -8.11 -6.58 -16.65
CA ALA A 168 -8.25 -5.63 -17.76
C ALA A 168 -9.65 -4.99 -17.79
N GLU A 169 -10.68 -5.79 -17.51
CA GLU A 169 -12.08 -5.34 -17.47
C GLU A 169 -12.34 -4.35 -16.32
N GLU A 170 -11.84 -4.65 -15.12
CA GLU A 170 -11.95 -3.75 -13.97
C GLU A 170 -11.29 -2.41 -14.26
N LEU A 171 -10.07 -2.43 -14.82
CA LEU A 171 -9.34 -1.20 -15.14
C LEU A 171 -10.06 -0.39 -16.22
N GLU A 172 -10.53 -1.03 -17.29
CA GLU A 172 -11.29 -0.36 -18.36
C GLU A 172 -12.55 0.30 -17.82
N GLY A 173 -13.33 -0.41 -17.01
CA GLY A 173 -14.56 0.12 -16.40
C GLY A 173 -14.29 1.34 -15.50
N ILE A 174 -13.22 1.30 -14.71
CA ILE A 174 -12.82 2.44 -13.88
C ILE A 174 -12.34 3.63 -14.71
N LEU A 175 -11.53 3.38 -15.75
CA LEU A 175 -11.04 4.45 -16.62
C LEU A 175 -12.18 5.10 -17.41
N GLY A 176 -13.09 4.32 -18.00
CA GLY A 176 -14.27 4.83 -18.68
C GLY A 176 -15.16 5.65 -17.74
N GLY A 177 -15.37 5.17 -16.51
CA GLY A 177 -16.13 5.90 -15.49
C GLY A 177 -15.47 7.21 -15.06
N LEU A 178 -14.14 7.27 -14.97
CA LEU A 178 -13.42 8.50 -14.64
C LEU A 178 -13.42 9.48 -15.83
N GLU A 179 -13.30 8.99 -17.06
CA GLU A 179 -13.35 9.80 -18.28
C GLU A 179 -14.73 10.43 -18.48
N ALA A 180 -15.81 9.67 -18.32
CA ALA A 180 -17.19 10.17 -18.40
C ALA A 180 -17.49 11.29 -17.38
N ARG A 181 -16.79 11.28 -16.23
CA ARG A 181 -16.89 12.33 -15.19
C ARG A 181 -15.91 13.49 -15.41
N GLY A 182 -15.17 13.50 -16.53
CA GLY A 182 -14.16 14.50 -16.83
C GLY A 182 -13.00 14.53 -15.83
N ARG A 183 -12.68 13.38 -15.21
CA ARG A 183 -11.59 13.24 -14.22
C ARG A 183 -10.26 12.84 -14.86
N LEU A 184 -10.29 12.29 -16.08
CA LEU A 184 -9.11 12.09 -16.90
C LEU A 184 -9.39 12.31 -18.40
N LEU A 185 -8.32 12.45 -19.18
CA LEU A 185 -8.34 12.26 -20.64
C LEU A 185 -7.49 11.05 -21.01
N ARG A 186 -7.97 10.23 -21.93
CA ARG A 186 -7.27 9.05 -22.44
C ARG A 186 -6.63 9.31 -23.80
N GLY A 187 -5.67 8.47 -24.17
CA GLY A 187 -5.10 8.46 -25.52
C GLY A 187 -4.23 9.68 -25.86
N VAL A 188 -3.85 10.49 -24.87
CA VAL A 188 -3.09 11.71 -25.11
C VAL A 188 -1.67 11.36 -25.56
N ARG A 189 -1.13 12.14 -26.51
CA ARG A 189 0.24 12.00 -26.98
C ARG A 189 1.02 13.25 -26.62
N ILE A 190 2.11 13.07 -25.88
CA ILE A 190 3.06 14.13 -25.53
C ILE A 190 4.43 13.69 -26.05
N PRO A 191 5.12 14.50 -26.88
CA PRO A 191 6.46 14.19 -27.34
C PRO A 191 7.41 13.88 -26.17
N GLY A 192 8.20 12.81 -26.30
CA GLY A 192 9.14 12.37 -25.26
C GLY A 192 8.52 11.51 -24.14
N LEU A 193 7.21 11.27 -24.16
CA LEU A 193 6.52 10.36 -23.23
C LEU A 193 5.96 9.12 -23.95
N PRO A 194 5.61 8.05 -23.21
CA PRO A 194 4.95 6.88 -23.79
C PRO A 194 3.68 7.24 -24.57
N PRO A 195 3.34 6.49 -25.63
CA PRO A 195 2.10 6.70 -26.36
C PRO A 195 0.88 6.33 -25.50
N ARG A 196 -0.26 6.98 -25.77
CA ARG A 196 -1.56 6.76 -25.10
C ARG A 196 -1.52 7.01 -23.59
N LEU A 197 -1.22 8.24 -23.22
CA LEU A 197 -1.22 8.68 -21.84
C LEU A 197 -2.64 8.84 -21.30
N LEU A 198 -2.76 8.57 -20.01
CA LEU A 198 -3.86 8.97 -19.16
C LEU A 198 -3.45 10.27 -18.47
N LEU A 199 -4.13 11.38 -18.77
CA LEU A 199 -3.89 12.66 -18.11
C LEU A 199 -4.95 12.92 -17.05
N SER A 200 -4.52 13.19 -15.82
CA SER A 200 -5.42 13.61 -14.75
C SER A 200 -6.05 14.97 -15.07
N ARG A 201 -7.26 15.21 -14.55
CA ARG A 201 -7.89 16.54 -14.60
C ARG A 201 -6.99 17.65 -14.06
N ARG A 202 -6.22 17.39 -13.00
CA ARG A 202 -5.28 18.38 -12.42
C ARG A 202 -4.19 18.78 -13.41
N ALA A 203 -3.68 17.83 -14.20
CA ALA A 203 -2.74 18.13 -15.27
C ALA A 203 -3.37 19.02 -16.34
N LEU A 204 -4.63 18.76 -16.71
CA LEU A 204 -5.36 19.57 -17.69
C LEU A 204 -5.60 21.00 -17.20
N GLU A 205 -5.98 21.15 -15.94
CA GLU A 205 -6.18 22.46 -15.30
C GLU A 205 -4.87 23.24 -15.25
N ALA A 206 -3.74 22.57 -14.98
CA ALA A 206 -2.42 23.21 -15.00
C ALA A 206 -1.94 23.63 -16.39
N LEU A 207 -2.44 22.98 -17.45
CA LEU A 207 -2.07 23.27 -18.86
C LEU A 207 -2.96 24.33 -19.52
N ARG A 208 -4.04 24.79 -18.87
CA ARG A 208 -4.89 25.86 -19.42
C ARG A 208 -4.16 27.20 -19.36
N PRO A 209 -3.99 27.93 -20.49
CA PRO A 209 -3.45 29.27 -20.48
C PRO A 209 -4.45 30.20 -19.79
N GLY A 210 -4.13 30.62 -18.55
CA GLY A 210 -4.99 31.52 -17.76
C GLY A 210 -4.96 31.31 -16.25
N GLY A 211 -4.40 30.20 -15.75
CA GLY A 211 -4.26 29.94 -14.31
C GLY A 211 -3.15 30.77 -13.64
N ARG A 212 -3.31 32.09 -13.58
CA ARG A 212 -2.55 32.90 -12.63
C ARG A 212 -2.90 32.42 -11.22
N ARG A 213 -1.87 32.14 -10.42
CA ARG A 213 -1.99 32.07 -8.97
C ARG A 213 -2.56 33.41 -8.50
N SER A 214 -3.72 33.37 -7.85
CA SER A 214 -4.18 34.40 -6.91
C SER A 214 -4.37 33.70 -5.57
#